data_AF-A0A6V8D092-F1
#
_entry.id   AF-A0A6V8D092-F1
#
_cell.length_a   1.000
_cell.length_b   1.000
_cell.length_c   1.000
_cell.angle_alpha   90.00
_cell.angle_beta   90.00
_cell.angle_gamma   90.00
#
_symmetry.space_group_name_H-M   'P 1'
#
loop_
_entity.id
_entity.type
_entity.pdbx_description
1 polymer ?
#
loop_
_entity_poly.entity_id
_entity_poly.type
_entity_poly.pdbx_seq_one_letter_code
_entity_poly.pdbx_strand_id
1 'polypeptide(L)'
;MEKTSKKIEQANQDEGKLIRIEVADPAHGHQTLMLKPEETQKYLSNHTDKWVFVDNEFTQHQNLSTVDWDSTETVRLLPGLVGGLSVKSSPIEE
;
A
#
# COMPACT_ATOMS: atom_id res chain seq x y z
N MET A 1 -25.78 -20.12 16.43
CA MET A 1 -24.75 -20.30 15.38
C MET A 1 -24.64 -18.95 14.68
N GLU A 2 -23.84 -18.05 15.24
CA GLU A 2 -22.47 -17.74 14.77
C GLU A 2 -22.54 -16.76 13.58
N LYS A 3 -22.72 -15.46 13.85
CA LYS A 3 -21.66 -14.43 13.83
C LYS A 3 -20.83 -14.47 12.53
N THR A 4 -21.19 -13.67 11.51
CA THR A 4 -20.24 -12.92 10.63
C THR A 4 -20.96 -12.12 9.52
N SER A 5 -21.75 -11.13 9.92
CA SER A 5 -22.16 -10.05 9.01
C SER A 5 -21.77 -8.71 9.64
N LYS A 6 -20.47 -8.53 9.88
CA LYS A 6 -19.88 -7.26 10.31
C LYS A 6 -18.68 -6.96 9.42
N LYS A 7 -18.89 -6.52 8.19
CA LYS A 7 -17.80 -5.93 7.39
C LYS A 7 -18.29 -5.04 6.25
N ILE A 8 -19.30 -4.20 6.48
CA ILE A 8 -19.66 -3.10 5.56
C ILE A 8 -20.47 -2.04 6.31
N GLU A 9 -20.03 -1.66 7.51
CA GLU A 9 -20.58 -0.52 8.23
C GLU A 9 -19.42 0.26 8.81
N GLN A 10 -18.84 1.15 8.01
CA GLN A 10 -18.03 2.29 8.45
C GLN A 10 -17.71 3.19 7.27
N ALA A 11 -18.74 3.58 6.51
CA ALA A 11 -18.60 4.52 5.39
C ALA A 11 -19.63 5.64 5.52
N ASN A 12 -19.68 6.31 6.68
CA ASN A 12 -20.31 7.62 6.84
C ASN A 12 -19.90 8.21 8.19
N GLN A 13 -19.54 9.50 8.20
CA GLN A 13 -18.91 10.27 9.29
C GLN A 13 -17.40 10.07 9.44
N ASP A 14 -16.65 10.73 8.56
CA ASP A 14 -15.60 11.63 9.03
C ASP A 14 -15.27 12.50 7.83
N GLU A 15 -15.48 13.82 7.91
CA GLU A 15 -14.79 14.79 7.04
C GLU A 15 -13.29 14.84 7.44
N GLY A 16 -12.72 13.67 7.68
CA GLY A 16 -11.38 13.45 8.17
C GLY A 16 -10.42 13.47 7.00
N LYS A 17 -9.21 13.94 7.30
CA LYS A 17 -8.10 14.05 6.36
C LYS A 17 -8.01 12.80 5.47
N LEU A 18 -7.96 13.01 4.16
CA LEU A 18 -7.69 11.96 3.20
C LEU A 18 -6.22 12.02 2.80
N ILE A 19 -5.58 10.86 2.81
CA ILE A 19 -4.21 10.68 2.38
C ILE A 19 -4.23 10.15 0.95
N ARG A 20 -3.45 10.77 0.08
CA ARG A 20 -3.28 10.32 -1.30
C ARG A 20 -2.29 9.16 -1.31
N ILE A 21 -2.75 7.99 -1.74
CA ILE A 21 -1.92 6.80 -1.88
C ILE A 21 -1.68 6.52 -3.36
N GLU A 22 -0.43 6.54 -3.76
CA GLU A 22 0.01 6.21 -5.11
C GLU A 22 0.59 4.80 -5.12
N VAL A 23 -0.05 3.87 -5.82
CA VAL A 23 0.38 2.47 -5.92
C VAL A 23 0.92 2.24 -7.31
N ALA A 24 2.21 1.92 -7.41
CA ALA A 24 2.77 1.37 -8.63
C ALA A 24 2.70 -0.15 -8.57
N ASP A 25 2.09 -0.74 -9.59
CA ASP A 25 2.04 -2.17 -9.77
C ASP A 25 2.56 -2.55 -11.15
N PRO A 26 3.49 -3.52 -11.27
CA PRO A 26 4.05 -3.90 -12.56
C PRO A 26 3.02 -4.55 -13.49
N ALA A 27 1.92 -5.12 -12.95
CA ALA A 27 0.86 -5.72 -13.76
C ALA A 27 -0.27 -4.73 -14.09
N HIS A 28 -0.64 -3.86 -13.15
CA HIS A 28 -1.81 -2.97 -13.28
C HIS A 28 -1.46 -1.49 -13.56
N GLY A 29 -0.18 -1.13 -13.53
CA GLY A 29 0.28 0.26 -13.72
C GLY A 29 0.19 1.11 -12.45
N HIS A 30 0.10 2.44 -12.64
CA HIS A 30 -0.04 3.41 -11.56
C HIS A 30 -1.52 3.58 -11.19
N GLN A 31 -1.81 3.46 -9.90
CA GLN A 31 -3.12 3.68 -9.32
C GLN A 31 -3.02 4.76 -8.24
N THR A 32 -4.05 5.60 -8.13
CA THR A 32 -4.17 6.57 -7.04
C THR A 32 -5.43 6.27 -6.24
N LEU A 33 -5.28 6.15 -4.93
CA LEU A 33 -6.34 5.93 -3.96
C LEU A 33 -6.36 7.11 -2.97
N MET A 34 -7.52 7.40 -2.42
CA MET A 34 -7.69 8.37 -1.33
C MET A 34 -8.23 7.60 -0.14
N LEU A 35 -7.41 7.38 0.88
CA LEU A 35 -7.80 6.62 2.07
C LEU A 35 -7.63 7.49 3.32
N LYS A 36 -8.40 7.15 4.36
CA LYS A 36 -8.21 7.73 5.69
C LYS A 36 -6.90 7.23 6.33
N PRO A 37 -6.34 7.94 7.32
CA PRO A 37 -5.18 7.49 8.10
C PRO A 37 -5.25 6.02 8.56
N GLU A 38 -6.35 5.63 9.21
CA GLU A 38 -6.52 4.26 9.73
C GLU A 38 -6.58 3.21 8.61
N GLU A 39 -7.21 3.55 7.49
CA GLU A 39 -7.31 2.67 6.33
C GLU A 39 -5.98 2.56 5.59
N THR A 40 -5.22 3.65 5.54
CA THR A 40 -3.86 3.69 4.98
C THR A 40 -2.96 2.72 5.74
N GLN A 41 -2.94 2.79 7.07
CA GLN A 41 -2.12 1.86 7.88
C GLN A 41 -2.50 0.40 7.64
N LYS A 42 -3.81 0.09 7.57
CA LYS A 42 -4.30 -1.27 7.24
C LYS A 42 -3.90 -1.69 5.83
N TYR A 43 -4.02 -0.78 4.86
CA TYR A 43 -3.67 -1.01 3.47
C TYR A 43 -2.17 -1.33 3.32
N LEU A 44 -1.30 -0.55 3.95
CA LEU A 44 0.14 -0.75 3.95
C LEU A 44 0.55 -2.06 4.63
N SER A 45 -0.13 -2.43 5.73
CA SER A 45 0.11 -3.69 6.44
C SER A 45 -0.20 -4.92 5.58
N ASN A 46 -1.09 -4.81 4.59
CA ASN A 46 -1.40 -5.89 3.66
C ASN A 46 -0.41 -5.98 2.48
N HIS A 47 0.44 -4.97 2.26
CA HIS A 47 1.37 -4.89 1.13
C HIS A 47 2.82 -4.78 1.63
N THR A 48 3.28 -5.82 2.32
CA THR A 48 4.64 -5.91 2.90
C THR A 48 5.75 -6.14 1.86
N ASP A 49 5.38 -6.55 0.65
CA ASP A 49 6.27 -6.78 -0.48
C ASP A 49 6.65 -5.50 -1.24
N LYS A 50 6.00 -4.37 -0.94
CA LYS A 50 6.19 -3.08 -1.62
C LYS A 50 6.95 -2.10 -0.74
N TRP A 51 7.78 -1.27 -1.35
CA TRP A 51 8.44 -0.16 -0.68
C TRP A 51 7.45 0.96 -0.41
N VAL A 52 7.37 1.39 0.85
CA VAL A 52 6.46 2.45 1.28
C VAL A 52 7.25 3.74 1.43
N PHE A 53 6.74 4.81 0.83
CA PHE A 53 7.22 6.16 1.02
C PHE A 53 6.10 6.99 1.63
N VAL A 54 6.41 7.70 2.69
CA VAL A 54 5.51 8.65 3.37
C VAL A 54 6.09 10.03 3.14
N ASP A 55 5.37 10.93 2.48
CA ASP A 55 5.82 12.28 2.12
C ASP A 55 7.22 12.29 1.50
N ASN A 56 7.45 11.40 0.52
CA ASN A 56 8.72 11.18 -0.16
C ASN A 56 9.86 10.56 0.66
N GLU A 57 9.64 10.22 1.93
CA GLU A 57 10.61 9.52 2.77
C GLU A 57 10.34 8.01 2.80
N PHE A 58 11.39 7.21 2.55
CA PHE A 58 11.27 5.76 2.61
C PHE A 58 11.03 5.32 4.07
N THR A 59 9.90 4.67 4.30
CA THR A 59 9.49 4.19 5.61
C THR A 59 9.31 2.68 5.58
N GLN A 60 10.00 1.96 6.46
CA GLN A 60 9.80 0.52 6.61
C GLN A 60 8.47 0.22 7.31
N HIS A 61 7.86 -0.92 7.01
CA HIS A 61 6.56 -1.30 7.59
C HIS A 61 6.53 -1.30 9.12
N GLN A 62 7.65 -1.67 9.75
CA GLN A 62 7.81 -1.64 11.21
C GLN A 62 7.73 -0.24 11.83
N ASN A 63 8.03 0.80 11.05
CA ASN A 63 8.02 2.20 11.48
C ASN A 63 6.70 2.91 11.12
N LEU A 64 5.75 2.25 10.47
CA LEU A 64 4.47 2.86 10.10
C LEU A 64 3.63 3.26 11.32
N SER A 65 3.84 2.62 12.47
CA SER A 65 3.19 2.99 13.73
C SER A 65 3.77 4.27 14.35
N THR A 66 4.94 4.73 13.92
CA THR A 66 5.58 5.97 14.41
C THR A 66 5.35 7.15 13.47
N VAL A 67 4.73 6.92 12.31
CA VAL A 67 4.39 7.97 11.34
C VAL A 67 3.21 8.78 11.86
N ASP A 68 3.31 10.10 11.75
CA ASP A 68 2.21 11.01 12.01
C ASP A 68 1.28 11.12 10.79
N TRP A 69 0.31 10.22 10.72
CA TRP A 69 -0.68 10.17 9.65
C TRP A 69 -1.59 11.41 9.60
N ASP A 70 -1.68 12.19 10.69
CA ASP A 70 -2.43 13.44 10.71
C ASP A 70 -1.69 14.56 9.97
N SER A 71 -0.36 14.49 9.89
CA SER A 71 0.48 15.40 9.10
C SER A 71 0.76 14.90 7.69
N THR A 72 0.71 13.58 7.46
CA THR A 72 0.99 12.97 6.14
C THR A 72 -0.04 13.29 5.06
N GLU A 73 0.41 13.74 3.90
CA GLU A 73 -0.47 14.07 2.76
C GLU A 73 -0.39 13.01 1.66
N THR A 74 0.81 12.49 1.41
CA THR A 74 1.05 11.58 0.30
C THR A 74 1.80 10.34 0.74
N VAL A 75 1.34 9.18 0.26
CA VAL A 75 2.00 7.89 0.47
C VAL A 75 2.20 7.25 -0.89
N ARG A 76 3.37 6.66 -1.12
CA ARG A 76 3.67 5.95 -2.37
C ARG A 76 4.13 4.53 -2.09
N LEU A 77 3.48 3.57 -2.74
CA LEU A 77 3.88 2.18 -2.75
C LEU A 77 4.55 1.90 -4.08
N LEU A 78 5.82 1.52 -4.03
CA LEU A 78 6.56 1.08 -5.21
C LEU A 78 6.81 -0.42 -5.10
N PRO A 79 6.76 -1.17 -6.23
CA PRO A 79 7.27 -2.53 -6.21
C PRO A 79 8.75 -2.48 -5.86
N GLY A 80 9.24 -3.44 -5.08
CA GLY A 80 10.66 -3.54 -4.81
C GLY A 80 11.44 -3.59 -6.14
N LEU A 81 12.32 -2.61 -6.36
CA LEU A 81 13.22 -2.60 -7.52
C LEU A 81 14.36 -3.58 -7.26
N VAL A 82 14.05 -4.88 -7.32
CA VAL A 82 15.06 -5.94 -7.32
C VAL A 82 15.56 -6.11 -8.75
N GLY A 83 16.71 -5.49 -9.06
CA GLY A 83 17.37 -5.69 -10.34
C GLY A 83 17.73 -7.17 -10.52
N GLY A 84 17.10 -7.85 -11.48
CA GLY A 84 17.70 -9.03 -12.10
C GLY A 84 17.26 -10.41 -11.62
N LEU A 85 15.96 -10.70 -11.51
CA LEU A 85 15.50 -12.07 -11.83
C LEU A 85 15.21 -12.15 -13.33
N SER A 86 16.26 -11.96 -14.14
CA SER A 86 16.25 -12.52 -15.49
C SER A 86 16.40 -14.03 -15.31
N VAL A 87 15.28 -14.75 -15.30
CA VAL A 87 15.29 -16.18 -15.61
C VAL A 87 15.65 -16.31 -17.09
N LYS A 88 16.94 -16.15 -17.38
CA LYS A 88 17.49 -16.43 -18.70
C LYS A 88 17.75 -17.92 -18.77
N SER A 89 16.78 -18.66 -19.31
CA SER A 89 17.02 -19.75 -20.27
C SER A 89 15.71 -20.47 -20.54
N SER A 90 15.11 -20.18 -21.68
CA SER A 90 14.19 -21.10 -22.35
C SER A 90 14.89 -22.46 -22.53
N PRO A 91 14.27 -23.59 -22.20
CA PRO A 91 14.66 -24.86 -22.81
C PRO A 91 14.22 -24.78 -24.27
N ILE A 92 15.20 -24.64 -25.16
CA ILE A 92 15.07 -25.13 -26.52
C ILE A 92 14.98 -26.66 -26.41
N GLU A 93 13.78 -27.23 -26.56
CA GLU A 93 13.66 -28.64 -26.90
C GLU A 93 13.91 -28.79 -28.40
N GLU A 94 14.92 -29.60 -28.71
CA GLU A 94 15.39 -30.01 -30.05
C GLU A 94 14.45 -31.03 -30.69
#